data_AF-A0A1V5YYB7-F1
#
_entry.id   AF-A0A1V5YYB7-F1
#
_cell.length_a   1.000
_cell.length_b   1.000
_cell.length_c   1.000
_cell.angle_alpha   90.00
_cell.angle_beta   90.00
_cell.angle_gamma   90.00
#
_symmetry.space_group_name_H-M   'P 1'
#
loop_
_entity.id
_entity.type
_entity.pdbx_description
1 polymer ?
#
loop_
_entity_poly.entity_id
_entity_poly.type
_entity_poly.pdbx_seq_one_letter_code
_entity_poly.pdbx_strand_id
1 'polypeptide(L)'
;MKKYSYTTVKLVLVLLLSAPIASALTVEEVLSAMPPDNAASASLLFDKAFEEGPALIKALCARITPSADGVDAEAKFALYGLAKHAGRPGSTAQRTLMARILEEAVRQADSGEVKSFFLSILNFCADDASVAALAAWICDGEIALDVIRAIESIGGDAALTALSLADCPEMQEAIAQATARLQGQAPYTAEAAGLSDDVLRLVLNPDACENKTESAERCRELLVDQTLSSSARCMVLRALVTLIGKEALPELIAAQTSPDRHYQGCARELVRFLPGEDVSQAWTFRLSELDNAQRAAVISLLGERSDASARNAVFAALRDGQPDQRIAACEAVSASYGASAVSPLLDAFETAETDAELQAVKGALLRVPNLEEHVLALASADELASESFSDTRKIICLDIIAERNARNFKNFVLACLEDADGKVRRSAFSALSVVGNEEDLTMLFDRLQHEQRDAEAEAASASLVSLADRLGVKEQSIARAAELLGQSDRGTALRLIRTLAAFGTAEALAPVKDSVSAALASGDVDAKWARNGLEVLAVWPLDDARNTLLDLWKGQESEDLRKTALKCYITSVQRTLTDKSDQIKALREAKEFTADDSEKRSLDDAASKIRGKK
;
A
#
# COMPACT_ATOMS: atom_id res chain seq x y z
N MET A 1 -10.65 -33.54 -33.18
CA MET A 1 -10.80 -32.76 -34.43
C MET A 1 -12.05 -31.88 -34.36
N LYS A 2 -11.88 -30.58 -34.11
CA LYS A 2 -12.60 -29.50 -34.82
C LYS A 2 -11.78 -28.23 -34.63
N LYS A 3 -11.16 -27.83 -35.73
CA LYS A 3 -10.36 -26.62 -35.92
C LYS A 3 -11.29 -25.41 -35.83
N TYR A 4 -10.89 -24.39 -35.07
CA TYR A 4 -11.08 -23.01 -35.51
C TYR A 4 -9.75 -22.29 -35.40
N SER A 5 -9.30 -21.80 -36.55
CA SER A 5 -8.03 -21.14 -36.80
C SER A 5 -8.14 -19.66 -36.46
N TYR A 6 -7.03 -19.13 -35.91
CA TYR A 6 -6.46 -17.79 -35.97
C TYR A 6 -7.22 -16.66 -36.70
N THR A 7 -6.90 -15.44 -36.24
CA THR A 7 -7.14 -14.11 -36.84
C THR A 7 -8.52 -13.52 -36.58
N THR A 8 -8.65 -12.75 -35.48
CA THR A 8 -9.22 -11.37 -35.41
C THR A 8 -9.38 -10.92 -33.94
N VAL A 9 -8.28 -10.76 -33.18
CA VAL A 9 -8.21 -9.81 -32.03
C VAL A 9 -6.77 -9.26 -31.94
N LYS A 10 -6.27 -8.76 -33.07
CA LYS A 10 -5.18 -7.77 -33.13
C LYS A 10 -5.78 -6.50 -33.74
N LEU A 11 -6.72 -5.88 -33.03
CA LEU A 11 -7.15 -4.49 -33.30
C LEU A 11 -7.93 -3.86 -32.13
N VAL A 12 -7.43 -3.98 -30.89
CA VAL A 12 -7.73 -3.04 -29.80
C VAL A 12 -6.43 -2.54 -29.12
N LEU A 13 -5.27 -2.86 -29.73
CA LEU A 13 -3.94 -2.50 -29.19
C LEU A 13 -3.35 -1.22 -29.81
N VAL A 14 -4.16 -0.30 -30.37
CA VAL A 14 -3.66 0.92 -31.07
C VAL A 14 -4.42 2.21 -30.70
N LEU A 15 -5.18 2.25 -29.60
CA LEU A 15 -5.86 3.49 -29.15
C LEU A 15 -5.72 3.75 -27.65
N LEU A 16 -4.49 3.67 -27.14
CA LEU A 16 -4.05 4.50 -26.02
C LEU A 16 -2.83 5.29 -26.47
N LEU A 17 -3.12 6.28 -27.32
CA LEU A 17 -2.26 7.42 -27.62
C LEU A 17 -1.93 8.13 -26.31
N SER A 18 -0.63 8.25 -26.02
CA SER A 18 -0.01 9.39 -25.35
C SER A 18 -0.92 10.18 -24.39
N ALA A 19 -1.10 9.67 -23.17
CA ALA A 19 -1.20 10.60 -22.07
C ALA A 19 0.16 11.30 -21.97
N PRO A 20 0.23 12.62 -21.83
CA PRO A 20 1.48 13.23 -21.36
C PRO A 20 1.86 12.50 -20.08
N ILE A 21 3.13 12.13 -19.92
CA ILE A 21 3.67 11.82 -18.60
C ILE A 21 3.48 13.12 -17.82
N ALA A 22 2.36 13.23 -17.11
CA ALA A 22 2.16 14.30 -16.16
C ALA A 22 3.32 14.15 -15.18
N SER A 23 4.16 15.18 -15.08
CA SER A 23 5.18 15.23 -14.04
C SER A 23 4.49 14.91 -12.72
N ALA A 24 5.05 13.97 -11.96
CA ALA A 24 4.60 13.65 -10.62
C ALA A 24 4.54 14.96 -9.83
N LEU A 25 3.36 15.29 -9.31
CA LEU A 25 3.17 16.53 -8.55
C LEU A 25 4.08 16.49 -7.31
N THR A 26 4.98 17.47 -7.21
CA THR A 26 5.94 17.56 -6.10
C THR A 26 5.41 18.36 -4.93
N VAL A 27 6.00 18.19 -3.74
CA VAL A 27 5.66 18.99 -2.55
C VAL A 27 5.82 20.48 -2.85
N GLU A 28 6.91 20.87 -3.49
CA GLU A 28 7.26 22.25 -3.83
C GLU A 28 6.26 22.86 -4.81
N GLU A 29 5.77 22.08 -5.78
CA GLU A 29 4.71 22.53 -6.68
C GLU A 29 3.41 22.80 -5.93
N VAL A 30 3.02 21.92 -5.00
CA VAL A 30 1.83 22.13 -4.15
C VAL A 30 2.00 23.38 -3.28
N LEU A 31 3.16 23.54 -2.63
CA LEU A 31 3.43 24.69 -1.76
C LEU A 31 3.45 26.01 -2.54
N SER A 32 4.09 26.04 -3.72
CA SER A 32 4.16 27.24 -4.57
C SER A 32 2.80 27.70 -5.10
N ALA A 33 1.81 26.79 -5.11
CA ALA A 33 0.44 27.06 -5.53
C ALA A 33 -0.47 27.47 -4.36
N MET A 34 0.06 27.67 -3.15
CA MET A 34 -0.71 28.13 -1.99
C MET A 34 -0.53 29.65 -1.75
N PRO A 35 -1.61 30.37 -1.41
CA PRO A 35 -3.01 29.94 -1.47
C PRO A 35 -3.51 29.84 -2.94
N PRO A 36 -4.44 28.93 -3.26
CA PRO A 36 -4.94 28.78 -4.63
C PRO A 36 -5.68 30.02 -5.12
N ASP A 37 -5.52 30.33 -6.41
CA ASP A 37 -6.17 31.51 -7.05
C ASP A 37 -7.70 31.46 -6.96
N ASN A 38 -8.29 30.26 -7.06
CA ASN A 38 -9.73 30.05 -6.96
C ASN A 38 -10.09 28.58 -6.65
N ALA A 39 -11.36 28.34 -6.30
CA ALA A 39 -11.85 27.02 -5.93
C ALA A 39 -11.67 25.93 -7.02
N ALA A 40 -11.73 26.29 -8.31
CA ALA A 40 -11.55 25.33 -9.40
C ALA A 40 -10.08 24.88 -9.54
N SER A 41 -9.14 25.84 -9.44
CA SER A 41 -7.70 25.53 -9.40
C SER A 41 -7.32 24.70 -8.17
N ALA A 42 -7.93 25.00 -7.01
CA ALA A 42 -7.75 24.23 -5.79
C ALA A 42 -8.24 22.78 -5.96
N SER A 43 -9.45 22.58 -6.50
CA SER A 43 -10.00 21.24 -6.73
C SER A 43 -9.10 20.39 -7.62
N LEU A 44 -8.64 20.94 -8.76
CA LEU A 44 -7.77 20.23 -9.69
C LEU A 44 -6.42 19.86 -9.07
N LEU A 45 -5.82 20.79 -8.32
CA LEU A 45 -4.55 20.57 -7.64
C LEU A 45 -4.68 19.48 -6.56
N PHE A 46 -5.73 19.54 -5.75
CA PHE A 46 -5.97 18.57 -4.68
C PHE A 46 -6.38 17.20 -5.21
N ASP A 47 -7.19 17.12 -6.27
CA ASP A 47 -7.49 15.86 -6.96
C ASP A 47 -6.20 15.19 -7.46
N LYS A 48 -5.34 15.97 -8.12
CA LYS A 48 -4.03 15.48 -8.58
C LYS A 48 -3.15 15.03 -7.42
N ALA A 49 -3.13 15.76 -6.29
CA ALA A 49 -2.38 15.36 -5.11
C ALA A 49 -2.86 14.03 -4.52
N PHE A 50 -4.16 13.73 -4.58
CA PHE A 50 -4.70 12.42 -4.21
C PHE A 50 -4.35 11.32 -5.23
N GLU A 51 -4.25 11.64 -6.52
CA GLU A 51 -3.83 10.71 -7.58
C GLU A 51 -2.35 10.29 -7.44
N GLU A 52 -1.45 11.21 -7.04
CA GLU A 52 -0.05 10.87 -6.72
C GLU A 52 0.07 9.92 -5.53
N GLY A 53 -0.92 9.93 -4.63
CA GLY A 53 -1.02 9.02 -3.51
C GLY A 53 -0.41 9.53 -2.20
N PRO A 54 -0.35 8.65 -1.18
CA PRO A 54 -0.15 9.04 0.22
C PRO A 54 1.24 9.62 0.51
N ALA A 55 2.26 9.30 -0.30
CA ALA A 55 3.63 9.76 -0.08
C ALA A 55 3.76 11.28 -0.16
N LEU A 56 3.07 11.92 -1.12
CA LEU A 56 3.07 13.38 -1.29
C LEU A 56 2.45 14.08 -0.09
N ILE A 57 1.28 13.60 0.37
CA ILE A 57 0.56 14.19 1.50
C ILE A 57 1.34 14.00 2.81
N LYS A 58 1.98 12.84 3.01
CA LYS A 58 2.88 12.62 4.14
C LYS A 58 4.09 13.56 4.12
N ALA A 59 4.66 13.80 2.94
CA ALA A 59 5.77 14.73 2.79
C ALA A 59 5.35 16.20 3.07
N LEU A 60 4.10 16.58 2.76
CA LEU A 60 3.53 17.86 3.20
C LEU A 60 3.36 17.93 4.72
N CYS A 61 2.90 16.84 5.37
CA CYS A 61 2.80 16.77 6.84
C CYS A 61 4.17 16.97 7.50
N ALA A 62 5.24 16.42 6.91
CA ALA A 62 6.61 16.59 7.41
C ALA A 62 7.16 18.04 7.30
N ARG A 63 6.45 18.96 6.64
CA ARG A 63 6.81 20.40 6.58
C ARG A 63 6.23 21.23 7.71
N ILE A 64 5.36 20.66 8.53
CA ILE A 64 4.76 21.38 9.67
C ILE A 64 5.78 21.46 10.81
N THR A 65 6.01 22.66 11.34
CA THR A 65 7.00 22.92 12.38
C THR A 65 6.39 23.63 13.59
N PRO A 66 6.92 23.43 14.81
CA PRO A 66 6.51 24.19 15.98
C PRO A 66 7.17 25.58 16.00
N SER A 67 6.54 26.62 15.41
CA SER A 67 6.89 28.04 15.67
C SER A 67 5.97 29.07 14.94
N ALA A 68 5.93 30.27 15.52
CA ALA A 68 5.11 31.46 15.24
C ALA A 68 5.53 32.32 14.02
N ASP A 69 6.56 31.93 13.26
CA ASP A 69 7.14 32.76 12.18
C ASP A 69 6.54 32.53 10.78
N GLY A 70 5.55 31.64 10.65
CA GLY A 70 4.82 31.41 9.38
C GLY A 70 5.62 30.72 8.27
N VAL A 71 6.75 30.09 8.60
CA VAL A 71 7.62 29.36 7.64
C VAL A 71 6.93 28.14 7.01
N ASP A 72 5.85 27.65 7.63
CA ASP A 72 5.04 26.53 7.17
C ASP A 72 3.62 26.95 6.70
N ALA A 73 3.39 28.24 6.45
CA ALA A 73 2.07 28.76 6.11
C ALA A 73 1.49 28.07 4.88
N GLU A 74 2.28 27.90 3.81
CA GLU A 74 1.87 27.23 2.59
C GLU A 74 1.54 25.75 2.84
N ALA A 75 2.32 25.06 3.68
CA ALA A 75 2.06 23.66 4.03
C ALA A 75 0.78 23.51 4.85
N LYS A 76 0.55 24.42 5.81
CA LYS A 76 -0.69 24.49 6.59
C LYS A 76 -1.90 24.77 5.68
N PHE A 77 -1.78 25.71 4.74
CA PHE A 77 -2.82 26.00 3.75
C PHE A 77 -3.12 24.79 2.84
N ALA A 78 -2.09 24.12 2.34
CA ALA A 78 -2.24 22.94 1.51
C ALA A 78 -2.97 21.81 2.23
N LEU A 79 -2.53 21.48 3.46
CA LEU A 79 -3.13 20.40 4.26
C LEU A 79 -4.57 20.72 4.69
N TYR A 80 -4.85 21.97 5.07
CA TYR A 80 -6.22 22.41 5.33
C TYR A 80 -7.11 22.27 4.08
N GLY A 81 -6.61 22.69 2.91
CA GLY A 81 -7.30 22.57 1.64
C GLY A 81 -7.57 21.12 1.24
N LEU A 82 -6.56 20.24 1.38
CA LEU A 82 -6.66 18.81 1.12
C LEU A 82 -7.67 18.12 2.05
N ALA A 83 -7.66 18.44 3.34
CA ALA A 83 -8.59 17.88 4.31
C ALA A 83 -10.05 18.27 3.99
N LYS A 84 -10.27 19.55 3.71
CA LYS A 84 -11.59 20.06 3.28
C LYS A 84 -12.03 19.46 1.95
N HIS A 85 -11.10 19.31 1.01
CA HIS A 85 -11.37 18.69 -0.29
C HIS A 85 -11.78 17.23 -0.11
N ALA A 86 -11.02 16.45 0.65
CA ALA A 86 -11.34 15.06 0.99
C ALA A 86 -12.69 14.89 1.71
N GLY A 87 -13.05 15.88 2.55
CA GLY A 87 -14.31 15.93 3.27
C GLY A 87 -15.58 16.07 2.43
N ARG A 88 -15.48 16.40 1.13
CA ARG A 88 -16.64 16.64 0.28
C ARG A 88 -17.55 15.40 0.13
N PRO A 89 -18.88 15.58 -0.06
CA PRO A 89 -19.78 14.47 -0.32
C PRO A 89 -19.33 13.66 -1.55
N GLY A 90 -19.35 12.32 -1.45
CA GLY A 90 -18.99 11.42 -2.56
C GLY A 90 -17.50 11.03 -2.64
N SER A 91 -16.64 11.55 -1.75
CA SER A 91 -15.18 11.30 -1.77
C SER A 91 -14.70 10.34 -0.68
N THR A 92 -15.44 9.25 -0.38
CA THR A 92 -15.18 8.35 0.75
C THR A 92 -13.76 7.78 0.78
N ALA A 93 -13.17 7.42 -0.37
CA ALA A 93 -11.81 6.90 -0.44
C ALA A 93 -10.75 7.96 -0.09
N GLN A 94 -10.89 9.18 -0.63
CA GLN A 94 -9.99 10.29 -0.32
C GLN A 94 -10.14 10.73 1.14
N ARG A 95 -11.38 10.76 1.65
CA ARG A 95 -11.70 11.04 3.06
C ARG A 95 -10.96 10.09 3.99
N THR A 96 -11.11 8.79 3.77
CA THR A 96 -10.48 7.74 4.58
C THR A 96 -8.95 7.84 4.50
N LEU A 97 -8.39 7.99 3.29
CA LEU A 97 -6.94 8.13 3.11
C LEU A 97 -6.38 9.33 3.89
N MET A 98 -7.04 10.49 3.77
CA MET A 98 -6.60 11.72 4.44
C MET A 98 -6.68 11.58 5.97
N ALA A 99 -7.78 11.02 6.50
CA ALA A 99 -7.93 10.77 7.94
C ALA A 99 -6.78 9.91 8.50
N ARG A 100 -6.46 8.80 7.85
CA ARG A 100 -5.36 7.90 8.30
C ARG A 100 -3.99 8.57 8.24
N ILE A 101 -3.74 9.40 7.24
CA ILE A 101 -2.47 10.15 7.13
C ILE A 101 -2.36 11.17 8.27
N LEU A 102 -3.44 11.90 8.57
CA LEU A 102 -3.44 12.89 9.64
C LEU A 102 -3.32 12.24 11.02
N GLU A 103 -3.98 11.10 11.26
CA GLU A 103 -3.82 10.33 12.50
C GLU A 103 -2.38 9.86 12.71
N GLU A 104 -1.73 9.38 11.64
CA GLU A 104 -0.32 9.03 11.70
C GLU A 104 0.56 10.24 11.99
N ALA A 105 0.26 11.39 11.38
CA ALA A 105 0.99 12.64 11.61
C ALA A 105 0.83 13.14 13.06
N VAL A 106 -0.36 13.01 13.68
CA VAL A 106 -0.56 13.30 15.11
C VAL A 106 0.31 12.39 15.98
N ARG A 107 0.40 11.09 15.65
CA ARG A 107 1.20 10.11 16.41
C ARG A 107 2.70 10.39 16.31
N GLN A 108 3.18 10.84 15.15
CA GLN A 108 4.60 11.09 14.90
C GLN A 108 5.09 12.48 15.32
N ALA A 109 4.18 13.42 15.61
CA ALA A 109 4.56 14.78 15.96
C ALA A 109 5.15 14.87 17.39
N ASP A 110 6.28 15.58 17.52
CA ASP A 110 7.02 15.73 18.78
C ASP A 110 6.55 16.92 19.65
N SER A 111 5.62 17.75 19.18
CA SER A 111 5.11 18.90 19.94
C SER A 111 3.58 18.96 19.96
N GLY A 112 3.01 19.41 21.08
CA GLY A 112 1.58 19.66 21.22
C GLY A 112 1.02 20.62 20.16
N GLU A 113 1.74 21.68 19.82
CA GLU A 113 1.29 22.66 18.80
C GLU A 113 1.05 22.02 17.43
N VAL A 114 2.00 21.19 16.98
CA VAL A 114 1.90 20.46 15.70
C VAL A 114 0.78 19.42 15.76
N LYS A 115 0.64 18.71 16.89
CA LYS A 115 -0.48 17.77 17.12
C LYS A 115 -1.83 18.49 17.05
N SER A 116 -1.98 19.63 17.73
CA SER A 116 -3.20 20.45 17.72
C SER A 116 -3.55 20.95 16.32
N PHE A 117 -2.55 21.31 15.49
CA PHE A 117 -2.80 21.66 14.10
C PHE A 117 -3.42 20.49 13.32
N PHE A 118 -2.81 19.30 13.38
CA PHE A 118 -3.34 18.13 12.67
C PHE A 118 -4.73 17.72 13.19
N LEU A 119 -4.97 17.75 14.50
CA LEU A 119 -6.28 17.53 15.10
C LEU A 119 -7.33 18.52 14.59
N SER A 120 -6.97 19.80 14.42
CA SER A 120 -7.90 20.82 13.95
C SER A 120 -8.39 20.60 12.51
N ILE A 121 -7.53 20.06 11.63
CA ILE A 121 -7.88 19.78 10.23
C ILE A 121 -8.45 18.39 10.01
N LEU A 122 -8.19 17.45 10.94
CA LEU A 122 -8.78 16.11 10.93
C LEU A 122 -10.33 16.17 10.92
N ASN A 123 -10.91 17.17 11.57
CA ASN A 123 -12.36 17.42 11.63
C ASN A 123 -13.05 17.50 10.25
N PHE A 124 -12.32 17.84 9.17
CA PHE A 124 -12.92 17.93 7.84
C PHE A 124 -13.08 16.57 7.15
N CYS A 125 -12.27 15.58 7.52
CA CYS A 125 -12.21 14.30 6.83
C CYS A 125 -12.29 13.08 7.76
N ALA A 126 -12.42 13.29 9.06
CA ALA A 126 -12.55 12.22 10.03
C ALA A 126 -13.83 11.37 9.84
N ASP A 127 -13.76 10.16 10.34
CA ASP A 127 -14.78 9.12 10.32
C ASP A 127 -14.87 8.41 11.69
N ASP A 128 -15.80 7.48 11.84
CA ASP A 128 -16.00 6.73 13.10
C ASP A 128 -14.72 5.99 13.56
N ALA A 129 -13.90 5.52 12.62
CA ALA A 129 -12.63 4.87 12.95
C ALA A 129 -11.56 5.87 13.42
N SER A 130 -11.67 7.14 13.03
CA SER A 130 -10.85 8.23 13.55
C SER A 130 -11.15 8.46 15.04
N VAL A 131 -12.41 8.31 15.47
CA VAL A 131 -12.77 8.40 16.90
C VAL A 131 -12.05 7.33 17.73
N ALA A 132 -11.98 6.10 17.23
CA ALA A 132 -11.27 5.02 17.93
C ALA A 132 -9.77 5.30 18.05
N ALA A 133 -9.15 5.89 17.02
CA ALA A 133 -7.74 6.30 17.06
C ALA A 133 -7.50 7.43 18.07
N LEU A 134 -8.40 8.41 18.11
CA LEU A 134 -8.32 9.57 19.02
C LEU A 134 -8.61 9.22 20.49
N ALA A 135 -9.40 8.18 20.74
CA ALA A 135 -9.79 7.78 22.09
C ALA A 135 -8.58 7.48 23.00
N ALA A 136 -7.47 6.99 22.44
CA ALA A 136 -6.23 6.72 23.16
C ALA A 136 -5.54 7.98 23.72
N TRP A 137 -5.89 9.17 23.23
CA TRP A 137 -5.26 10.44 23.58
C TRP A 137 -6.15 11.38 24.39
N ILE A 138 -7.36 10.93 24.79
CA ILE A 138 -8.28 11.74 25.60
C ILE A 138 -7.65 12.17 26.94
N CYS A 139 -6.76 11.34 27.50
CA CYS A 139 -6.08 11.62 28.76
C CYS A 139 -4.66 12.20 28.60
N ASP A 140 -4.22 12.52 27.38
CA ASP A 140 -2.89 13.09 27.15
C ASP A 140 -2.89 14.58 27.53
N GLY A 141 -2.29 14.92 28.67
CA GLY A 141 -2.36 16.27 29.25
C GLY A 141 -1.90 17.42 28.35
N GLU A 142 -1.13 17.16 27.29
CA GLU A 142 -0.69 18.18 26.33
C GLU A 142 -1.76 18.50 25.27
N ILE A 143 -2.55 17.50 24.83
CA ILE A 143 -3.47 17.62 23.69
C ILE A 143 -4.92 17.24 24.01
N ALA A 144 -5.22 16.80 25.23
CA ALA A 144 -6.50 16.24 25.64
C ALA A 144 -7.71 17.11 25.23
N LEU A 145 -7.62 18.42 25.43
CA LEU A 145 -8.71 19.34 25.09
C LEU A 145 -8.98 19.40 23.58
N ASP A 146 -7.94 19.33 22.76
CA ASP A 146 -8.07 19.35 21.30
C ASP A 146 -8.55 17.99 20.76
N VAL A 147 -8.15 16.89 21.41
CA VAL A 147 -8.67 15.55 21.13
C VAL A 147 -10.16 15.47 21.47
N ILE A 148 -10.58 15.96 22.64
CA ILE A 148 -12.00 16.00 23.04
C ILE A 148 -12.81 16.84 22.05
N ARG A 149 -12.30 18.01 21.62
CA ARG A 149 -12.96 18.85 20.61
C ARG A 149 -13.03 18.19 19.24
N ALA A 150 -11.98 17.47 18.83
CA ALA A 150 -11.97 16.74 17.57
C ALA A 150 -13.03 15.64 17.59
N ILE A 151 -13.06 14.82 18.65
CA ILE A 151 -14.09 13.79 18.86
C ILE A 151 -15.50 14.40 18.90
N GLU A 152 -15.68 15.52 19.60
CA GLU A 152 -16.93 16.28 19.63
C GLU A 152 -17.36 16.73 18.21
N SER A 153 -16.42 17.22 17.40
CA SER A 153 -16.74 17.70 16.05
C SER A 153 -17.08 16.59 15.05
N ILE A 154 -16.51 15.39 15.25
CA ILE A 154 -16.81 14.21 14.44
C ILE A 154 -18.24 13.77 14.72
N GLY A 155 -18.63 13.75 15.99
CA GLY A 155 -19.96 13.39 16.41
C GLY A 155 -20.31 11.91 16.21
N GLY A 156 -21.60 11.59 16.38
CA GLY A 156 -22.12 10.23 16.26
C GLY A 156 -21.90 9.34 17.50
N ASP A 157 -22.42 8.11 17.41
CA ASP A 157 -22.41 7.13 18.50
C ASP A 157 -20.98 6.78 18.95
N ALA A 158 -20.04 6.70 18.00
CA ALA A 158 -18.64 6.41 18.28
C ALA A 158 -18.03 7.50 19.19
N ALA A 159 -18.31 8.77 18.90
CA ALA A 159 -17.81 9.90 19.69
C ALA A 159 -18.41 9.93 21.10
N LEU A 160 -19.72 9.69 21.21
CA LEU A 160 -20.39 9.57 22.50
C LEU A 160 -19.83 8.41 23.34
N THR A 161 -19.59 7.27 22.70
CA THR A 161 -19.02 6.08 23.35
C THR A 161 -17.59 6.34 23.82
N ALA A 162 -16.74 6.92 22.96
CA ALA A 162 -15.36 7.21 23.31
C ALA A 162 -15.23 8.20 24.48
N LEU A 163 -16.05 9.26 24.50
CA LEU A 163 -16.04 10.23 25.60
C LEU A 163 -16.65 9.68 26.89
N SER A 164 -17.70 8.86 26.80
CA SER A 164 -18.33 8.28 28.00
C SER A 164 -17.49 7.19 28.68
N LEU A 165 -16.67 6.46 27.91
CA LEU A 165 -15.75 5.44 28.43
C LEU A 165 -14.41 6.01 28.91
N ALA A 166 -14.13 7.28 28.67
CA ALA A 166 -12.86 7.90 29.04
C ALA A 166 -12.77 8.14 30.56
N ASP A 167 -11.84 7.44 31.21
CA ASP A 167 -11.53 7.64 32.63
C ASP A 167 -10.37 8.65 32.78
N CYS A 168 -10.71 9.94 32.73
CA CYS A 168 -9.76 11.05 32.87
C CYS A 168 -10.24 12.05 33.94
N PRO A 169 -9.82 11.90 35.22
CA PRO A 169 -10.22 12.81 36.29
C PRO A 169 -9.86 14.28 36.02
N GLU A 170 -8.73 14.52 35.34
CA GLU A 170 -8.23 15.85 35.01
C GLU A 170 -9.06 16.56 33.92
N MET A 171 -9.76 15.79 33.07
CA MET A 171 -10.56 16.32 31.95
C MET A 171 -12.06 16.07 32.12
N GLN A 172 -12.51 15.63 33.30
CA GLN A 172 -13.88 15.21 33.57
C GLN A 172 -14.91 16.29 33.21
N GLU A 173 -14.62 17.56 33.49
CA GLU A 173 -15.49 18.68 33.14
C GLU A 173 -15.58 18.91 31.62
N ALA A 174 -14.44 18.87 30.92
CA ALA A 174 -14.39 19.05 29.47
C ALA A 174 -15.11 17.90 28.73
N ILE A 175 -14.91 16.66 29.19
CA ILE A 175 -15.60 15.47 28.70
C ILE A 175 -17.10 15.61 28.92
N ALA A 176 -17.55 15.96 30.14
CA ALA A 176 -18.97 16.12 30.43
C ALA A 176 -19.64 17.20 29.57
N GLN A 177 -18.97 18.33 29.33
CA GLN A 177 -19.47 19.39 28.45
C GLN A 177 -19.55 18.95 26.98
N ALA A 178 -18.52 18.25 26.48
CA ALA A 178 -18.51 17.74 25.12
C ALA A 178 -19.58 16.67 24.90
N THR A 179 -19.74 15.73 25.84
CA THR A 179 -20.81 14.72 25.82
C THR A 179 -22.19 15.37 25.83
N ALA A 180 -22.42 16.38 26.68
CA ALA A 180 -23.69 17.10 26.72
C ALA A 180 -23.99 17.85 25.41
N ARG A 181 -22.97 18.43 24.76
CA ARG A 181 -23.11 19.09 23.46
C ARG A 181 -23.36 18.09 22.34
N LEU A 182 -22.69 16.95 22.32
CA LEU A 182 -22.94 15.86 21.37
C LEU A 182 -24.35 15.29 21.50
N GLN A 183 -24.84 15.12 22.73
CA GLN A 183 -26.23 14.75 22.98
C GLN A 183 -27.22 15.83 22.51
N GLY A 184 -26.79 17.09 22.42
CA GLY A 184 -27.58 18.22 21.92
C GLY A 184 -27.37 18.57 20.44
N GLN A 185 -26.41 17.98 19.75
CA GLN A 185 -26.15 18.20 18.32
C GLN A 185 -26.89 17.14 17.48
N ALA A 186 -27.53 17.59 16.39
CA ALA A 186 -28.24 16.70 15.48
C ALA A 186 -27.27 15.69 14.82
N PRO A 187 -27.63 14.39 14.75
CA PRO A 187 -28.98 13.92 14.46
C PRO A 187 -29.64 13.18 15.64
N TYR A 188 -29.66 13.79 16.82
CA TYR A 188 -30.33 13.22 17.99
C TYR A 188 -31.44 14.11 18.55
N THR A 189 -32.07 14.98 17.77
CA THR A 189 -33.37 15.53 18.22
C THR A 189 -34.44 14.48 18.02
N ALA A 190 -35.43 14.42 18.93
CA ALA A 190 -36.58 13.53 18.82
C ALA A 190 -37.25 13.60 17.43
N GLU A 191 -37.39 14.84 16.92
CA GLU A 191 -37.98 15.11 15.60
C GLU A 191 -37.12 14.59 14.43
N ALA A 192 -35.79 14.68 14.51
CA ALA A 192 -34.89 14.19 13.44
C ALA A 192 -34.68 12.67 13.49
N ALA A 193 -34.66 12.08 14.69
CA ALA A 193 -34.57 10.64 14.88
C ALA A 193 -35.93 9.94 14.64
N GLY A 194 -37.03 10.69 14.60
CA GLY A 194 -38.38 10.11 14.59
C GLY A 194 -38.70 9.33 15.87
N LEU A 195 -38.03 9.67 16.97
CA LEU A 195 -38.19 9.05 18.30
C LEU A 195 -38.83 10.07 19.23
N SER A 196 -39.62 9.62 20.22
CA SER A 196 -40.09 10.54 21.26
C SER A 196 -38.94 10.89 22.23
N ASP A 197 -39.04 12.04 22.93
CA ASP A 197 -38.00 12.54 23.84
C ASP A 197 -37.62 11.54 24.94
N ASP A 198 -38.60 10.79 25.45
CA ASP A 198 -38.41 9.72 26.44
C ASP A 198 -37.61 8.54 25.87
N VAL A 199 -37.94 8.11 24.65
CA VAL A 199 -37.24 7.03 23.94
C VAL A 199 -35.82 7.45 23.59
N LEU A 200 -35.64 8.68 23.13
CA LEU A 200 -34.34 9.22 22.81
C LEU A 200 -33.42 9.23 24.05
N ARG A 201 -33.92 9.66 25.21
CA ARG A 201 -33.14 9.61 26.47
C ARG A 201 -32.76 8.19 26.86
N LEU A 202 -33.70 7.25 26.73
CA LEU A 202 -33.45 5.83 26.99
C LEU A 202 -32.37 5.27 26.08
N VAL A 203 -32.42 5.58 24.78
CA VAL A 203 -31.49 5.05 23.79
C VAL A 203 -30.09 5.68 23.91
N LEU A 204 -30.01 6.97 24.29
CA LEU A 204 -28.73 7.66 24.52
C LEU A 204 -28.09 7.30 25.86
N ASN A 205 -28.86 6.82 26.84
CA ASN A 205 -28.35 6.46 28.17
C ASN A 205 -29.02 5.19 28.74
N PRO A 206 -28.84 4.03 28.09
CA PRO A 206 -29.48 2.78 28.49
C PRO A 206 -29.02 2.30 29.89
N ASP A 207 -27.78 2.57 30.29
CA ASP A 207 -27.27 2.13 31.59
C ASP A 207 -27.84 2.88 32.79
N ALA A 208 -28.37 4.09 32.58
CA ALA A 208 -29.05 4.85 33.62
C ALA A 208 -30.52 4.41 33.84
N CYS A 209 -31.02 3.46 33.06
CA CYS A 209 -32.40 2.97 33.20
C CYS A 209 -32.54 2.12 34.47
N GLU A 210 -33.44 2.53 35.38
CA GLU A 210 -33.70 1.79 36.63
C GLU A 210 -34.26 0.38 36.39
N ASN A 211 -35.13 0.23 35.39
CA ASN A 211 -35.75 -1.05 35.02
C ASN A 211 -35.29 -1.49 33.62
N LYS A 212 -34.13 -2.16 33.54
CA LYS A 212 -33.55 -2.60 32.26
C LYS A 212 -34.48 -3.52 31.45
N THR A 213 -35.31 -4.35 32.10
CA THR A 213 -36.22 -5.28 31.42
C THR A 213 -37.35 -4.55 30.70
N GLU A 214 -38.00 -3.60 31.37
CA GLU A 214 -39.07 -2.78 30.77
C GLU A 214 -38.53 -1.89 29.64
N SER A 215 -37.36 -1.28 29.86
CA SER A 215 -36.65 -0.51 28.83
C SER A 215 -36.32 -1.36 27.59
N ALA A 216 -35.93 -2.62 27.79
CA ALA A 216 -35.64 -3.54 26.69
C ALA A 216 -36.91 -3.97 25.93
N GLU A 217 -38.02 -4.22 26.63
CA GLU A 217 -39.31 -4.46 25.98
C GLU A 217 -39.74 -3.27 25.14
N ARG A 218 -39.55 -2.05 25.64
CA ARG A 218 -39.81 -0.83 24.87
C ARG A 218 -38.94 -0.72 23.61
N CYS A 219 -37.66 -1.05 23.70
CA CYS A 219 -36.78 -1.14 22.53
C CYS A 219 -37.30 -2.17 21.51
N ARG A 220 -37.74 -3.36 21.96
CA ARG A 220 -38.28 -4.40 21.06
C ARG A 220 -39.53 -3.93 20.32
N GLU A 221 -40.46 -3.26 21.01
CA GLU A 221 -41.66 -2.68 20.38
C GLU A 221 -41.28 -1.71 19.26
N LEU A 222 -40.29 -0.86 19.49
CA LEU A 222 -39.82 0.11 18.50
C LEU A 222 -39.14 -0.55 17.30
N LEU A 223 -38.38 -1.62 17.50
CA LEU A 223 -37.70 -2.31 16.39
C LEU A 223 -38.66 -3.02 15.42
N VAL A 224 -39.91 -3.26 15.83
CA VAL A 224 -40.99 -3.75 14.95
C VAL A 224 -41.48 -2.65 14.01
N ASP A 225 -41.37 -1.38 14.39
CA ASP A 225 -41.79 -0.25 13.59
C ASP A 225 -40.84 -0.01 12.40
N GLN A 226 -41.27 -0.43 11.21
CA GLN A 226 -40.53 -0.25 9.96
C GLN A 226 -40.56 1.20 9.44
N THR A 227 -41.32 2.10 10.07
CA THR A 227 -41.34 3.52 9.70
C THR A 227 -40.15 4.30 10.28
N LEU A 228 -39.50 3.74 11.32
CA LEU A 228 -38.28 4.31 11.87
C LEU A 228 -37.15 4.29 10.85
N SER A 229 -36.38 5.38 10.84
CA SER A 229 -35.18 5.46 10.00
C SER A 229 -34.17 4.38 10.39
N SER A 230 -33.35 3.98 9.42
CA SER A 230 -32.22 3.06 9.62
C SER A 230 -31.34 3.44 10.82
N SER A 231 -31.03 4.74 10.94
CA SER A 231 -30.22 5.28 12.02
C SER A 231 -30.91 5.15 13.37
N ALA A 232 -32.20 5.49 13.46
CA ALA A 232 -32.97 5.33 14.69
C ALA A 232 -33.06 3.86 15.13
N ARG A 233 -33.27 2.94 14.17
CA ARG A 233 -33.27 1.50 14.45
C ARG A 233 -31.91 1.00 14.94
N CYS A 234 -30.80 1.47 14.36
CA CYS A 234 -29.45 1.18 14.85
C CYS A 234 -29.26 1.63 16.30
N MET A 235 -29.69 2.85 16.64
CA MET A 235 -29.58 3.36 18.00
C MET A 235 -30.40 2.51 18.98
N VAL A 236 -31.68 2.22 18.65
CA VAL A 236 -32.55 1.38 19.49
C VAL A 236 -31.97 -0.02 19.67
N LEU A 237 -31.39 -0.61 18.62
CA LEU A 237 -30.73 -1.91 18.68
C LEU A 237 -29.50 -1.90 19.57
N ARG A 238 -28.66 -0.86 19.52
CA ARG A 238 -27.52 -0.67 20.42
C ARG A 238 -27.95 -0.54 21.87
N ALA A 239 -29.00 0.24 22.14
CA ALA A 239 -29.55 0.39 23.47
C ALA A 239 -30.08 -0.95 24.00
N LEU A 240 -30.80 -1.72 23.18
CA LEU A 240 -31.26 -3.05 23.53
C LEU A 240 -30.09 -3.98 23.93
N VAL A 241 -29.04 -4.04 23.11
CA VAL A 241 -27.84 -4.83 23.43
C VAL A 241 -27.16 -4.36 24.72
N THR A 242 -27.14 -3.06 25.00
CA THR A 242 -26.56 -2.53 26.25
C THR A 242 -27.39 -2.92 27.48
N LEU A 243 -28.72 -2.93 27.34
CA LEU A 243 -29.65 -3.25 28.42
C LEU A 243 -29.64 -4.74 28.79
N ILE A 244 -29.64 -5.62 27.77
CA ILE A 244 -29.87 -7.06 27.97
C ILE A 244 -28.80 -7.94 27.34
N GLY A 245 -27.69 -7.40 26.85
CA GLY A 245 -26.56 -8.19 26.36
C GLY A 245 -26.93 -9.19 25.26
N LYS A 246 -26.55 -10.45 25.46
CA LYS A 246 -26.74 -11.52 24.47
C LYS A 246 -28.19 -11.96 24.31
N GLU A 247 -29.07 -11.60 25.23
CA GLU A 247 -30.51 -11.85 25.15
C GLU A 247 -31.16 -11.06 24.01
N ALA A 248 -30.47 -10.08 23.43
CA ALA A 248 -30.85 -9.35 22.21
C ALA A 248 -30.47 -10.08 20.89
N LEU A 249 -29.93 -11.29 20.98
CA LEU A 249 -29.50 -12.07 19.83
C LEU A 249 -30.61 -12.29 18.77
N PRO A 250 -31.87 -12.59 19.13
CA PRO A 250 -32.95 -12.70 18.14
C PRO A 250 -33.12 -11.46 17.27
N GLU A 251 -33.00 -10.27 17.85
CA GLU A 251 -33.14 -8.98 17.16
C GLU A 251 -31.93 -8.69 16.27
N LEU A 252 -30.72 -9.02 16.73
CA LEU A 252 -29.49 -8.91 15.96
C LEU A 252 -29.50 -9.82 14.71
N ILE A 253 -30.00 -11.03 14.86
CA ILE A 253 -30.18 -11.96 13.74
C ILE A 253 -31.25 -11.45 12.77
N ALA A 254 -32.39 -10.99 13.29
CA ALA A 254 -33.46 -10.45 12.46
C ALA A 254 -33.00 -9.21 11.66
N ALA A 255 -32.09 -8.42 12.22
CA ALA A 255 -31.50 -7.28 11.52
C ALA A 255 -30.67 -7.70 10.30
N GLN A 256 -30.04 -8.88 10.30
CA GLN A 256 -29.25 -9.37 9.17
C GLN A 256 -30.11 -9.65 7.93
N THR A 257 -31.38 -10.02 8.12
CA THR A 257 -32.31 -10.30 7.00
C THR A 257 -33.05 -9.03 6.52
N SER A 258 -32.81 -7.89 7.16
CA SER A 258 -33.34 -6.59 6.71
C SER A 258 -32.85 -6.25 5.30
N PRO A 259 -33.65 -5.60 4.43
CA PRO A 259 -33.16 -5.10 3.14
C PRO A 259 -32.15 -3.94 3.28
N ASP A 260 -32.07 -3.33 4.46
CA ASP A 260 -31.21 -2.20 4.74
C ASP A 260 -29.79 -2.61 5.16
N ARG A 261 -28.82 -2.34 4.29
CA ARG A 261 -27.40 -2.66 4.50
C ARG A 261 -26.78 -1.93 5.70
N HIS A 262 -27.23 -0.72 6.02
CA HIS A 262 -26.72 0.02 7.16
C HIS A 262 -27.13 -0.65 8.47
N TYR A 263 -28.40 -1.02 8.58
CA TYR A 263 -28.93 -1.74 9.74
C TYR A 263 -28.31 -3.14 9.90
N GLN A 264 -28.10 -3.86 8.79
CA GLN A 264 -27.35 -5.12 8.81
C GLN A 264 -25.92 -4.94 9.35
N GLY A 265 -25.23 -3.88 8.94
CA GLY A 265 -23.87 -3.55 9.41
C GLY A 265 -23.82 -3.25 10.91
N CYS A 266 -24.77 -2.45 11.41
CA CYS A 266 -24.90 -2.14 12.83
C CYS A 266 -25.06 -3.41 13.67
N ALA A 267 -25.93 -4.34 13.24
CA ALA A 267 -26.12 -5.60 13.95
C ALA A 267 -24.83 -6.43 14.07
N ARG A 268 -24.04 -6.52 12.98
CA ARG A 268 -22.76 -7.25 13.00
C ARG A 268 -21.75 -6.62 13.94
N GLU A 269 -21.61 -5.30 13.93
CA GLU A 269 -20.74 -4.57 14.86
C GLU A 269 -21.10 -4.86 16.32
N LEU A 270 -22.39 -4.89 16.64
CA LEU A 270 -22.84 -5.20 18.01
C LEU A 270 -22.53 -6.65 18.41
N VAL A 271 -22.62 -7.60 17.49
CA VAL A 271 -22.31 -9.02 17.75
C VAL A 271 -20.83 -9.26 18.02
N ARG A 272 -19.94 -8.44 17.45
CA ARG A 272 -18.49 -8.57 17.61
C ARG A 272 -18.06 -8.64 19.07
N PHE A 273 -18.70 -7.84 19.92
CA PHE A 273 -18.35 -7.69 21.33
C PHE A 273 -19.18 -8.56 22.28
N LEU A 274 -20.19 -9.29 21.77
CA LEU A 274 -21.01 -10.16 22.62
C LEU A 274 -20.22 -11.40 23.07
N PRO A 275 -20.16 -11.69 24.38
CA PRO A 275 -19.49 -12.87 24.88
C PRO A 275 -20.31 -14.14 24.61
N GLY A 276 -19.62 -15.28 24.49
CA GLY A 276 -20.24 -16.60 24.46
C GLY A 276 -20.18 -17.29 23.10
N GLU A 277 -19.87 -18.59 23.12
CA GLU A 277 -19.84 -19.45 21.93
C GLU A 277 -21.24 -19.70 21.35
N ASP A 278 -22.27 -19.66 22.19
CA ASP A 278 -23.68 -19.74 21.81
C ASP A 278 -24.10 -18.65 20.81
N VAL A 279 -23.50 -17.46 20.92
CA VAL A 279 -23.68 -16.38 19.95
C VAL A 279 -23.17 -16.82 18.58
N SER A 280 -21.93 -17.30 18.50
CA SER A 280 -21.35 -17.80 17.24
C SER A 280 -22.17 -18.93 16.64
N GLN A 281 -22.60 -19.91 17.46
CA GLN A 281 -23.43 -21.03 17.02
C GLN A 281 -24.74 -20.57 16.37
N ALA A 282 -25.40 -19.57 16.95
CA ALA A 282 -26.66 -19.05 16.43
C ALA A 282 -26.51 -18.39 15.04
N TRP A 283 -25.38 -17.74 14.78
CA TRP A 283 -25.06 -17.16 13.48
C TRP A 283 -24.61 -18.23 12.48
N THR A 284 -23.76 -19.17 12.91
CA THR A 284 -23.33 -20.31 12.08
C THR A 284 -24.51 -21.12 11.57
N PHE A 285 -25.51 -21.40 12.41
CA PHE A 285 -26.70 -22.16 12.03
C PHE A 285 -27.50 -21.51 10.90
N ARG A 286 -27.48 -20.17 10.80
CA ARG A 286 -28.24 -19.42 9.79
C ARG A 286 -27.45 -19.07 8.54
N LEU A 287 -26.17 -19.42 8.45
CA LEU A 287 -25.36 -19.12 7.25
C LEU A 287 -25.98 -19.63 5.96
N SER A 288 -26.64 -20.81 5.99
CA SER A 288 -27.31 -21.39 4.83
C SER A 288 -28.60 -20.67 4.40
N GLU A 289 -29.16 -19.82 5.25
CA GLU A 289 -30.37 -19.05 4.98
C GLU A 289 -30.06 -17.70 4.31
N LEU A 290 -28.79 -17.27 4.34
CA LEU A 290 -28.32 -15.99 3.86
C LEU A 290 -27.92 -16.04 2.39
N ASP A 291 -28.06 -14.91 1.69
CA ASP A 291 -27.50 -14.76 0.35
C ASP A 291 -25.95 -14.73 0.40
N ASN A 292 -25.30 -14.78 -0.77
CA ASN A 292 -23.84 -14.82 -0.84
C ASN A 292 -23.16 -13.60 -0.19
N ALA A 293 -23.70 -12.40 -0.35
CA ALA A 293 -23.09 -11.18 0.20
C ALA A 293 -23.25 -11.14 1.72
N GLN A 294 -24.43 -11.51 2.22
CA GLN A 294 -24.73 -11.62 3.64
C GLN A 294 -23.89 -12.72 4.30
N ARG A 295 -23.76 -13.88 3.66
CA ARG A 295 -22.96 -15.01 4.15
C ARG A 295 -21.49 -14.63 4.28
N ALA A 296 -20.92 -13.95 3.29
CA ALA A 296 -19.55 -13.44 3.35
C ALA A 296 -19.36 -12.47 4.53
N ALA A 297 -20.28 -11.51 4.71
CA ALA A 297 -20.20 -10.56 5.82
C ALA A 297 -20.31 -11.22 7.21
N VAL A 298 -21.11 -12.29 7.33
CA VAL A 298 -21.20 -13.07 8.58
C VAL A 298 -19.94 -13.93 8.79
N ILE A 299 -19.35 -14.49 7.74
CA ILE A 299 -18.05 -15.19 7.85
C ILE A 299 -16.97 -14.23 8.35
N SER A 300 -16.90 -13.00 7.84
CA SER A 300 -15.97 -11.98 8.34
C SER A 300 -16.19 -11.69 9.83
N LEU A 301 -17.45 -11.50 10.25
CA LEU A 301 -17.81 -11.33 11.67
C LEU A 301 -17.34 -12.52 12.53
N LEU A 302 -17.55 -13.75 12.07
CA LEU A 302 -17.10 -14.94 12.78
C LEU A 302 -15.57 -15.02 12.83
N GLY A 303 -14.87 -14.54 11.80
CA GLY A 303 -13.40 -14.40 11.77
C GLY A 303 -12.82 -13.53 12.88
N GLU A 304 -13.55 -12.50 13.27
CA GLU A 304 -13.15 -11.58 14.34
C GLU A 304 -13.40 -12.17 15.73
N ARG A 305 -14.17 -13.26 15.82
CA ARG A 305 -14.48 -13.96 17.05
C ARG A 305 -13.50 -15.11 17.27
N SER A 306 -13.06 -15.29 18.52
CA SER A 306 -11.97 -16.24 18.84
C SER A 306 -12.45 -17.61 19.36
N ASP A 307 -13.76 -17.83 19.50
CA ASP A 307 -14.34 -19.07 20.01
C ASP A 307 -14.33 -20.22 18.99
N ALA A 308 -14.49 -21.45 19.48
CA ALA A 308 -14.34 -22.67 18.68
C ALA A 308 -15.42 -22.79 17.59
N SER A 309 -16.66 -22.41 17.89
CA SER A 309 -17.76 -22.45 16.91
C SER A 309 -17.53 -21.46 15.76
N ALA A 310 -17.12 -20.23 16.07
CA ALA A 310 -16.77 -19.24 15.04
C ALA A 310 -15.62 -19.73 14.14
N ARG A 311 -14.54 -20.24 14.76
CA ARG A 311 -13.40 -20.80 14.04
C ARG A 311 -13.78 -21.94 13.11
N ASN A 312 -14.56 -22.90 13.60
CA ASN A 312 -15.02 -24.04 12.81
C ASN A 312 -15.89 -23.61 11.63
N ALA A 313 -16.71 -22.57 11.80
CA ALA A 313 -17.51 -22.01 10.73
C ALA A 313 -16.64 -21.38 9.62
N VAL A 314 -15.59 -20.63 9.99
CA VAL A 314 -14.62 -20.08 9.03
C VAL A 314 -13.89 -21.22 8.30
N PHE A 315 -13.45 -22.27 9.01
CA PHE A 315 -12.79 -23.42 8.38
C PHE A 315 -13.71 -24.20 7.45
N ALA A 316 -15.00 -24.33 7.77
CA ALA A 316 -15.97 -24.91 6.85
C ALA A 316 -16.12 -24.06 5.58
N ALA A 317 -16.13 -22.73 5.72
CA ALA A 317 -16.27 -21.80 4.60
C ALA A 317 -15.03 -21.77 3.67
N LEU A 318 -13.83 -22.11 4.16
CA LEU A 318 -12.65 -22.33 3.30
C LEU A 318 -12.87 -23.44 2.26
N ARG A 319 -13.82 -24.34 2.50
CA ARG A 319 -14.18 -25.46 1.62
C ARG A 319 -15.56 -25.27 0.97
N ASP A 320 -16.10 -24.04 0.96
CA ASP A 320 -17.40 -23.75 0.36
C ASP A 320 -17.36 -23.96 -1.16
N GLY A 321 -18.51 -24.35 -1.73
CA GLY A 321 -18.63 -24.55 -3.17
C GLY A 321 -18.51 -23.25 -3.99
N GLN A 322 -18.71 -22.08 -3.38
CA GLN A 322 -18.63 -20.79 -4.06
C GLN A 322 -17.27 -20.11 -3.80
N PRO A 323 -16.56 -19.66 -4.85
CA PRO A 323 -15.22 -19.05 -4.72
C PRO A 323 -15.23 -17.79 -3.84
N ASP A 324 -16.26 -16.94 -3.97
CA ASP A 324 -16.38 -15.72 -3.15
C ASP A 324 -16.44 -16.02 -1.65
N GLN A 325 -17.02 -17.17 -1.26
CA GLN A 325 -17.08 -17.57 0.15
C GLN A 325 -15.75 -18.11 0.64
N ARG A 326 -15.01 -18.84 -0.20
CA ARG A 326 -13.65 -19.29 0.14
C ARG A 326 -12.70 -18.10 0.31
N ILE A 327 -12.81 -17.09 -0.55
CA ILE A 327 -12.06 -15.83 -0.43
C ILE A 327 -12.42 -15.11 0.87
N ALA A 328 -13.71 -14.90 1.14
CA ALA A 328 -14.17 -14.26 2.37
C ALA A 328 -13.69 -15.03 3.62
N ALA A 329 -13.67 -16.36 3.57
CA ALA A 329 -13.15 -17.19 4.64
C ALA A 329 -11.64 -17.01 4.85
N CYS A 330 -10.85 -16.92 3.77
CA CYS A 330 -9.42 -16.63 3.85
C CYS A 330 -9.16 -15.26 4.49
N GLU A 331 -9.93 -14.24 4.08
CA GLU A 331 -9.87 -12.89 4.67
C GLU A 331 -10.25 -12.89 6.16
N ALA A 332 -11.20 -13.74 6.55
CA ALA A 332 -11.67 -13.91 7.93
C ALA A 332 -10.70 -14.71 8.82
N VAL A 333 -9.70 -15.41 8.27
CA VAL A 333 -8.72 -16.12 9.11
C VAL A 333 -7.88 -15.12 9.91
N SER A 334 -8.07 -15.19 11.23
CA SER A 334 -7.38 -14.36 12.23
C SER A 334 -6.08 -15.02 12.69
N ALA A 335 -5.08 -14.19 13.02
CA ALA A 335 -3.83 -14.64 13.63
C ALA A 335 -4.05 -15.42 14.94
N SER A 336 -5.15 -15.12 15.66
CA SER A 336 -5.55 -15.82 16.89
C SER A 336 -5.83 -17.31 16.70
N TYR A 337 -6.08 -17.76 15.48
CA TYR A 337 -6.32 -19.18 15.18
C TYR A 337 -5.04 -20.01 15.26
N GLY A 338 -3.87 -19.37 15.12
CA GLY A 338 -2.55 -19.99 15.24
C GLY A 338 -2.40 -21.26 14.41
N ALA A 339 -1.79 -22.29 15.02
CA ALA A 339 -1.54 -23.59 14.41
C ALA A 339 -2.77 -24.24 13.75
N SER A 340 -3.96 -24.02 14.32
CA SER A 340 -5.18 -24.68 13.86
C SER A 340 -5.64 -24.21 12.48
N ALA A 341 -5.18 -23.05 12.02
CA ALA A 341 -5.49 -22.56 10.68
C ALA A 341 -4.59 -23.16 9.58
N VAL A 342 -3.43 -23.74 9.93
CA VAL A 342 -2.41 -24.13 8.94
C VAL A 342 -2.93 -25.22 8.01
N SER A 343 -3.38 -26.36 8.53
CA SER A 343 -3.89 -27.46 7.69
C SER A 343 -5.08 -27.03 6.82
N PRO A 344 -6.14 -26.37 7.34
CA PRO A 344 -7.23 -25.87 6.51
C PRO A 344 -6.78 -24.90 5.40
N LEU A 345 -5.78 -24.05 5.67
CA LEU A 345 -5.25 -23.13 4.66
C LEU A 345 -4.39 -23.84 3.60
N LEU A 346 -3.64 -24.88 3.98
CA LEU A 346 -2.91 -25.71 3.01
C LEU A 346 -3.87 -26.46 2.08
N ASP A 347 -4.96 -27.01 2.62
CA ASP A 347 -6.03 -27.61 1.80
C ASP A 347 -6.66 -26.57 0.85
N ALA A 348 -6.94 -25.36 1.35
CA ALA A 348 -7.46 -24.27 0.52
C ALA A 348 -6.47 -23.86 -0.58
N PHE A 349 -5.17 -23.82 -0.27
CA PHE A 349 -4.10 -23.55 -1.23
C PHE A 349 -4.03 -24.62 -2.34
N GLU A 350 -4.18 -25.89 -1.98
CA GLU A 350 -4.18 -27.00 -2.93
C GLU A 350 -5.41 -26.94 -3.86
N THR A 351 -6.59 -26.65 -3.30
CA THR A 351 -7.87 -26.67 -4.03
C THR A 351 -8.22 -25.37 -4.77
N ALA A 352 -7.52 -24.26 -4.54
CA ALA A 352 -7.80 -22.97 -5.18
C ALA A 352 -7.78 -23.05 -6.72
N GLU A 353 -8.83 -22.55 -7.36
CA GLU A 353 -9.02 -22.66 -8.81
C GLU A 353 -8.59 -21.39 -9.57
N THR A 354 -8.61 -20.24 -8.89
CA THR A 354 -8.34 -18.93 -9.47
C THR A 354 -7.16 -18.21 -8.82
N ASP A 355 -6.54 -17.28 -9.56
CA ASP A 355 -5.47 -16.43 -9.02
C ASP A 355 -5.97 -15.59 -7.83
N ALA A 356 -7.23 -15.15 -7.84
CA ALA A 356 -7.83 -14.39 -6.74
C ALA A 356 -7.90 -15.22 -5.44
N GLU A 357 -8.28 -16.50 -5.53
CA GLU A 357 -8.27 -17.41 -4.38
C GLU A 357 -6.86 -17.66 -3.86
N LEU A 358 -5.89 -17.90 -4.75
CA LEU A 358 -4.50 -18.10 -4.35
C LEU A 358 -3.94 -16.86 -3.61
N GLN A 359 -4.28 -15.65 -4.06
CA GLN A 359 -3.89 -14.41 -3.35
C GLN A 359 -4.59 -14.27 -2.00
N ALA A 360 -5.86 -14.66 -1.88
CA ALA A 360 -6.58 -14.65 -0.62
C ALA A 360 -5.95 -15.64 0.38
N VAL A 361 -5.64 -16.86 -0.07
CA VAL A 361 -4.96 -17.89 0.74
C VAL A 361 -3.55 -17.43 1.14
N LYS A 362 -2.79 -16.81 0.23
CA LYS A 362 -1.49 -16.18 0.52
C LYS A 362 -1.63 -15.18 1.67
N GLY A 363 -2.57 -14.23 1.56
CA GLY A 363 -2.83 -13.24 2.61
C GLY A 363 -3.19 -13.87 3.96
N ALA A 364 -3.95 -14.96 3.95
CA ALA A 364 -4.29 -15.70 5.17
C ALA A 364 -3.06 -16.39 5.78
N LEU A 365 -2.25 -17.09 4.99
CA LEU A 365 -1.01 -17.75 5.43
C LEU A 365 -0.03 -16.74 6.03
N LEU A 366 0.12 -15.56 5.42
CA LEU A 366 0.98 -14.49 5.94
C LEU A 366 0.58 -14.00 7.34
N ARG A 367 -0.72 -14.06 7.70
CA ARG A 367 -1.23 -13.71 9.03
C ARG A 367 -0.99 -14.79 10.10
N VAL A 368 -0.66 -16.02 9.70
CA VAL A 368 -0.47 -17.12 10.66
C VAL A 368 0.88 -16.98 11.39
N PRO A 369 0.88 -16.95 12.73
CA PRO A 369 2.11 -16.92 13.51
C PRO A 369 2.86 -18.25 13.39
N ASN A 370 4.20 -18.19 13.32
CA ASN A 370 5.10 -19.34 13.22
C ASN A 370 4.72 -20.34 12.10
N LEU A 371 4.19 -19.86 10.97
CA LEU A 371 3.71 -20.70 9.87
C LEU A 371 4.76 -21.75 9.46
N GLU A 372 6.01 -21.33 9.36
CA GLU A 372 7.14 -22.13 8.91
C GLU A 372 7.33 -23.41 9.74
N GLU A 373 7.29 -23.27 11.07
CA GLU A 373 7.46 -24.38 12.02
C GLU A 373 6.31 -25.38 11.89
N HIS A 374 5.08 -24.87 11.73
CA HIS A 374 3.90 -25.71 11.56
C HIS A 374 3.90 -26.44 10.22
N VAL A 375 4.28 -25.78 9.12
CA VAL A 375 4.38 -26.41 7.80
C VAL A 375 5.41 -27.54 7.83
N LEU A 376 6.59 -27.31 8.41
CA LEU A 376 7.62 -28.35 8.55
C LEU A 376 7.21 -29.50 9.47
N ALA A 377 6.31 -29.27 10.42
CA ALA A 377 5.77 -30.32 11.29
C ALA A 377 4.67 -31.15 10.61
N LEU A 378 3.97 -30.58 9.62
CA LEU A 378 2.82 -31.20 8.96
C LEU A 378 3.18 -31.89 7.64
N ALA A 379 4.14 -31.37 6.90
CA ALA A 379 4.47 -31.83 5.56
C ALA A 379 5.83 -32.54 5.51
N SER A 380 5.90 -33.61 4.72
CA SER A 380 7.15 -34.28 4.39
C SER A 380 8.01 -33.45 3.41
N ALA A 381 9.30 -33.81 3.30
CA ALA A 381 10.19 -33.15 2.34
C ALA A 381 9.71 -33.30 0.89
N ASP A 382 9.09 -34.43 0.55
CA ASP A 382 8.57 -34.70 -0.81
C ASP A 382 7.33 -33.85 -1.13
N GLU A 383 6.45 -33.65 -0.15
CA GLU A 383 5.27 -32.76 -0.31
C GLU A 383 5.68 -31.29 -0.46
N LEU A 384 6.81 -30.90 0.13
CA LEU A 384 7.39 -29.57 0.02
C LEU A 384 8.31 -29.41 -1.20
N ALA A 385 8.52 -30.45 -2.00
CA ALA A 385 9.34 -30.36 -3.21
C ALA A 385 8.69 -29.46 -4.27
N SER A 386 9.49 -28.73 -5.03
CA SER A 386 8.99 -27.78 -6.04
C SER A 386 8.11 -28.44 -7.10
N GLU A 387 8.41 -29.68 -7.43
CA GLU A 387 7.77 -30.53 -8.43
C GLU A 387 6.33 -30.90 -8.05
N SER A 388 5.98 -30.81 -6.77
CA SER A 388 4.65 -31.07 -6.23
C SER A 388 3.67 -29.93 -6.51
N PHE A 389 4.15 -28.78 -7.01
CA PHE A 389 3.34 -27.58 -7.22
C PHE A 389 3.21 -27.21 -8.70
N SER A 390 2.08 -26.62 -9.08
CA SER A 390 1.94 -25.94 -10.37
C SER A 390 2.75 -24.65 -10.41
N ASP A 391 3.09 -24.15 -11.60
CA ASP A 391 3.93 -22.95 -11.75
C ASP A 391 3.36 -21.71 -11.04
N THR A 392 2.04 -21.50 -11.10
CA THR A 392 1.38 -20.42 -10.34
C THR A 392 1.54 -20.61 -8.82
N ARG A 393 1.40 -21.83 -8.31
CA ARG A 393 1.56 -22.12 -6.87
C ARG A 393 3.01 -21.97 -6.42
N LYS A 394 3.99 -22.37 -7.24
CA LYS A 394 5.42 -22.12 -6.97
C LYS A 394 5.68 -20.63 -6.77
N ILE A 395 5.17 -19.77 -7.65
CA ILE A 395 5.31 -18.31 -7.53
C ILE A 395 4.72 -17.81 -6.22
N ILE A 396 3.52 -18.27 -5.83
CA ILE A 396 2.92 -17.87 -4.55
C ILE A 396 3.74 -18.37 -3.35
N CYS A 397 4.27 -19.60 -3.39
CA CYS A 397 5.16 -20.10 -2.34
C CYS A 397 6.42 -19.24 -2.23
N LEU A 398 7.05 -18.88 -3.36
CA LEU A 398 8.23 -18.02 -3.40
C LEU A 398 7.94 -16.63 -2.82
N ASP A 399 6.78 -16.05 -3.13
CA ASP A 399 6.35 -14.79 -2.55
C ASP A 399 6.16 -14.91 -1.02
N ILE A 400 5.50 -15.97 -0.54
CA ILE A 400 5.30 -16.20 0.92
C ILE A 400 6.65 -16.35 1.61
N ILE A 401 7.57 -17.13 1.03
CA ILE A 401 8.93 -17.33 1.55
C ILE A 401 9.67 -15.99 1.63
N ALA A 402 9.57 -15.15 0.60
CA ALA A 402 10.19 -13.84 0.56
C ALA A 402 9.60 -12.87 1.59
N GLU A 403 8.27 -12.70 1.61
CA GLU A 403 7.58 -11.76 2.50
C GLU A 403 7.76 -12.09 3.98
N ARG A 404 7.91 -13.38 4.30
CA ARG A 404 8.18 -13.85 5.68
C ARG A 404 9.67 -14.01 6.00
N ASN A 405 10.55 -13.85 5.02
CA ASN A 405 11.99 -14.15 5.14
C ASN A 405 12.24 -15.58 5.67
N ALA A 406 11.53 -16.56 5.11
CA ALA A 406 11.51 -17.94 5.57
C ALA A 406 12.74 -18.73 5.10
N ARG A 407 13.90 -18.47 5.72
CA ARG A 407 15.21 -19.03 5.33
C ARG A 407 15.30 -20.56 5.38
N ASN A 408 14.49 -21.21 6.21
CA ASN A 408 14.40 -22.67 6.28
C ASN A 408 13.89 -23.30 4.97
N PHE A 409 13.21 -22.54 4.11
CA PHE A 409 12.76 -22.99 2.78
C PHE A 409 13.71 -22.58 1.64
N LYS A 410 14.96 -22.18 1.93
CA LYS A 410 15.93 -21.79 0.90
C LYS A 410 16.12 -22.86 -0.19
N ASN A 411 16.09 -24.14 0.18
CA ASN A 411 16.23 -25.24 -0.79
C ASN A 411 15.11 -25.26 -1.82
N PHE A 412 13.88 -24.89 -1.45
CA PHE A 412 12.77 -24.73 -2.40
C PHE A 412 13.06 -23.61 -3.39
N VAL A 413 13.55 -22.47 -2.89
CA VAL A 413 13.94 -21.32 -3.73
C VAL A 413 15.03 -21.73 -4.73
N LEU A 414 16.06 -22.45 -4.27
CA LEU A 414 17.14 -22.92 -5.12
C LEU A 414 16.66 -23.89 -6.19
N ALA A 415 15.74 -24.82 -5.86
CA ALA A 415 15.15 -25.72 -6.85
C ALA A 415 14.39 -24.95 -7.94
N CYS A 416 13.63 -23.91 -7.57
CA CYS A 416 12.87 -23.09 -8.51
C CYS A 416 13.74 -22.23 -9.45
N LEU A 417 15.04 -22.06 -9.19
CA LEU A 417 15.96 -21.41 -10.14
C LEU A 417 16.19 -22.24 -11.41
N GLU A 418 16.02 -23.56 -11.32
CA GLU A 418 16.15 -24.49 -12.45
C GLU A 418 14.80 -24.82 -13.12
N ASP A 419 13.71 -24.17 -12.69
CA ASP A 419 12.38 -24.48 -13.19
C ASP A 419 12.26 -24.27 -14.71
N ALA A 420 11.39 -25.04 -15.37
CA ALA A 420 11.15 -24.91 -16.80
C ALA A 420 10.50 -23.56 -17.15
N ASP A 421 9.62 -23.04 -16.31
CA ASP A 421 8.92 -21.78 -16.53
C ASP A 421 9.79 -20.56 -16.11
N GLY A 422 9.87 -19.58 -17.01
CA GLY A 422 10.71 -18.39 -16.77
C GLY A 422 10.15 -17.44 -15.73
N LYS A 423 8.84 -17.41 -15.47
CA LYS A 423 8.27 -16.60 -14.38
C LYS A 423 8.63 -17.18 -13.03
N VAL A 424 8.59 -18.52 -12.89
CA VAL A 424 9.03 -19.22 -11.68
C VAL A 424 10.50 -18.90 -11.38
N ARG A 425 11.39 -19.04 -12.36
CA ARG A 425 12.82 -18.71 -12.18
C ARG A 425 13.06 -17.27 -11.72
N ARG A 426 12.36 -16.29 -12.33
CA ARG A 426 12.50 -14.88 -11.94
C ARG A 426 11.95 -14.59 -10.55
N SER A 427 10.82 -15.20 -10.17
CA SER A 427 10.31 -15.13 -8.79
C SER A 427 11.30 -15.76 -7.81
N ALA A 428 11.97 -16.85 -8.19
CA ALA A 428 12.98 -17.50 -7.35
C ALA A 428 14.22 -16.62 -7.12
N PHE A 429 14.70 -15.91 -8.15
CA PHE A 429 15.75 -14.90 -7.96
C PHE A 429 15.32 -13.79 -6.99
N SER A 430 14.08 -13.30 -7.10
CA SER A 430 13.55 -12.30 -6.19
C SER A 430 13.49 -12.82 -4.74
N ALA A 431 12.98 -14.03 -4.52
CA ALA A 431 12.96 -14.66 -3.19
C ALA A 431 14.38 -14.87 -2.63
N LEU A 432 15.33 -15.30 -3.45
CA LEU A 432 16.72 -15.54 -3.05
C LEU A 432 17.40 -14.28 -2.52
N SER A 433 17.05 -13.09 -3.04
CA SER A 433 17.62 -11.84 -2.52
C SER A 433 17.32 -11.62 -1.03
N VAL A 434 16.16 -12.11 -0.59
CA VAL A 434 15.68 -12.00 0.80
C VAL A 434 16.22 -13.11 1.68
N VAL A 435 16.15 -14.36 1.23
CA VAL A 435 16.49 -15.53 2.07
C VAL A 435 17.93 -16.03 1.91
N GLY A 436 18.65 -15.56 0.89
CA GLY A 436 20.00 -16.02 0.57
C GLY A 436 21.07 -15.65 1.59
N ASN A 437 22.25 -16.24 1.43
CA ASN A 437 23.45 -15.99 2.22
C ASN A 437 24.64 -15.61 1.30
N GLU A 438 25.83 -15.44 1.87
CA GLU A 438 27.03 -15.08 1.10
C GLU A 438 27.43 -16.13 0.04
N GLU A 439 27.16 -17.42 0.28
CA GLU A 439 27.45 -18.49 -0.69
C GLU A 439 26.61 -18.32 -1.95
N ASP A 440 25.37 -17.86 -1.79
CA ASP A 440 24.44 -17.63 -2.89
C ASP A 440 24.89 -16.48 -3.81
N LEU A 441 25.71 -15.53 -3.32
CA LEU A 441 26.34 -14.49 -4.17
C LEU A 441 27.27 -15.12 -5.21
N THR A 442 28.05 -16.13 -4.83
CA THR A 442 28.96 -16.82 -5.74
C THR A 442 28.17 -17.52 -6.85
N MET A 443 27.06 -18.17 -6.50
CA MET A 443 26.14 -18.78 -7.46
C MET A 443 25.51 -17.74 -8.38
N LEU A 444 25.09 -16.58 -7.87
CA LEU A 444 24.54 -15.50 -8.70
C LEU A 444 25.55 -14.95 -9.71
N PHE A 445 26.83 -14.79 -9.31
CA PHE A 445 27.90 -14.42 -10.24
C PHE A 445 28.16 -15.48 -11.30
N ASP A 446 28.09 -16.76 -10.94
CA ASP A 446 28.21 -17.86 -11.90
C ASP A 446 27.04 -17.85 -12.90
N ARG A 447 25.81 -17.62 -12.41
CA ARG A 447 24.62 -17.49 -13.26
C ARG A 447 24.72 -16.33 -14.23
N LEU A 448 25.22 -15.17 -13.81
CA LEU A 448 25.39 -14.01 -14.70
C LEU A 448 26.34 -14.29 -15.89
N GLN A 449 27.31 -15.20 -15.72
CA GLN A 449 28.25 -15.58 -16.78
C GLN A 449 27.65 -16.61 -17.75
N HIS A 450 26.80 -17.51 -17.28
CA HIS A 450 26.32 -18.65 -18.07
C HIS A 450 24.87 -18.53 -18.55
N GLU A 451 24.06 -17.67 -17.93
CA GLU A 451 22.64 -17.52 -18.26
C GLU A 451 22.47 -16.88 -19.63
N GLN A 452 21.91 -17.59 -20.61
CA GLN A 452 21.76 -17.04 -21.95
C GLN A 452 20.51 -16.16 -22.11
N ARG A 453 19.56 -16.26 -21.17
CA ARG A 453 18.28 -15.54 -21.25
C ARG A 453 18.37 -14.19 -20.54
N ASP A 454 18.08 -13.13 -21.28
CA ASP A 454 18.27 -11.75 -20.77
C ASP A 454 17.39 -11.43 -19.55
N ALA A 455 16.14 -11.89 -19.51
CA ALA A 455 15.22 -11.59 -18.40
C ALA A 455 15.65 -12.27 -17.09
N GLU A 456 16.18 -13.48 -17.16
CA GLU A 456 16.72 -14.23 -16.02
C GLU A 456 18.07 -13.65 -15.56
N ALA A 457 18.93 -13.25 -16.49
CA ALA A 457 20.17 -12.55 -16.15
C ALA A 457 19.91 -11.21 -15.44
N GLU A 458 18.90 -10.46 -15.87
CA GLU A 458 18.47 -9.23 -15.20
C GLU A 458 17.91 -9.51 -13.79
N ALA A 459 17.11 -10.56 -13.63
CA ALA A 459 16.61 -10.98 -12.32
C ALA A 459 17.74 -11.43 -11.38
N ALA A 460 18.72 -12.20 -11.88
CA ALA A 460 19.90 -12.60 -11.14
C ALA A 460 20.75 -11.38 -10.71
N SER A 461 20.92 -10.41 -11.60
CA SER A 461 21.63 -9.16 -11.31
C SER A 461 20.92 -8.36 -10.21
N ALA A 462 19.60 -8.20 -10.30
CA ALA A 462 18.83 -7.49 -9.29
C ALA A 462 18.90 -8.20 -7.93
N SER A 463 18.81 -9.55 -7.94
CA SER A 463 18.95 -10.37 -6.75
C SER A 463 20.33 -10.22 -6.10
N LEU A 464 21.39 -10.23 -6.91
CA LEU A 464 22.78 -10.07 -6.45
C LEU A 464 22.98 -8.72 -5.76
N VAL A 465 22.53 -7.63 -6.40
CA VAL A 465 22.68 -6.28 -5.85
C VAL A 465 21.93 -6.15 -4.52
N SER A 466 20.68 -6.61 -4.46
CA SER A 466 19.87 -6.55 -3.23
C SER A 466 20.44 -7.43 -2.12
N LEU A 467 20.93 -8.64 -2.47
CA LEU A 467 21.57 -9.55 -1.51
C LEU A 467 22.88 -8.97 -0.96
N ALA A 468 23.73 -8.41 -1.83
CA ALA A 468 24.98 -7.79 -1.44
C ALA A 468 24.77 -6.58 -0.52
N ASP A 469 23.75 -5.77 -0.80
CA ASP A 469 23.36 -4.63 0.04
C ASP A 469 22.88 -5.11 1.42
N ARG A 470 21.97 -6.09 1.45
CA ARG A 470 21.44 -6.67 2.70
C ARG A 470 22.52 -7.30 3.57
N LEU A 471 23.54 -7.92 2.96
CA LEU A 471 24.64 -8.57 3.66
C LEU A 471 25.79 -7.59 4.00
N GLY A 472 25.73 -6.34 3.53
CA GLY A 472 26.79 -5.35 3.77
C GLY A 472 28.10 -5.63 3.03
N VAL A 473 28.06 -6.40 1.94
CA VAL A 473 29.24 -6.81 1.14
C VAL A 473 29.26 -6.18 -0.26
N LYS A 474 28.74 -4.96 -0.35
CA LYS A 474 28.59 -4.21 -1.62
C LYS A 474 29.94 -3.97 -2.30
N GLU A 475 30.93 -3.54 -1.54
CA GLU A 475 32.27 -3.24 -2.08
C GLU A 475 32.97 -4.49 -2.65
N GLN A 476 32.91 -5.63 -1.94
CA GLN A 476 33.47 -6.89 -2.42
C GLN A 476 32.74 -7.38 -3.68
N SER A 477 31.42 -7.20 -3.72
CA SER A 477 30.60 -7.57 -4.87
C SER A 477 30.90 -6.70 -6.10
N ILE A 478 31.12 -5.39 -5.91
CA ILE A 478 31.56 -4.48 -6.97
C ILE A 478 32.94 -4.90 -7.49
N ALA A 479 33.89 -5.17 -6.59
CA ALA A 479 35.24 -5.61 -6.97
C ALA A 479 35.19 -6.91 -7.79
N ARG A 480 34.36 -7.88 -7.37
CA ARG A 480 34.19 -9.14 -8.09
C ARG A 480 33.54 -8.95 -9.46
N ALA A 481 32.51 -8.11 -9.55
CA ALA A 481 31.87 -7.79 -10.83
C ALA A 481 32.84 -7.11 -11.81
N ALA A 482 33.68 -6.21 -11.30
CA ALA A 482 34.72 -5.52 -12.07
C ALA A 482 35.81 -6.49 -12.57
N GLU A 483 36.24 -7.43 -11.74
CA GLU A 483 37.19 -8.48 -12.12
C GLU A 483 36.64 -9.34 -13.25
N LEU A 484 35.40 -9.83 -13.11
CA LEU A 484 34.73 -10.64 -14.12
C LEU A 484 34.51 -9.87 -15.43
N LEU A 485 34.21 -8.57 -15.34
CA LEU A 485 34.02 -7.71 -16.52
C LEU A 485 35.27 -7.70 -17.41
N GLY A 486 36.47 -7.70 -16.81
CA GLY A 486 37.73 -7.74 -17.55
C GLY A 486 38.03 -9.07 -18.24
N GLN A 487 37.35 -10.16 -17.86
CA GLN A 487 37.61 -11.53 -18.33
C GLN A 487 36.51 -12.06 -19.27
N SER A 488 35.44 -11.29 -19.45
CA SER A 488 34.20 -11.74 -20.08
C SER A 488 34.14 -11.47 -21.59
N ASP A 489 33.36 -12.28 -22.31
CA ASP A 489 32.92 -11.95 -23.67
C ASP A 489 32.01 -10.71 -23.67
N ARG A 490 31.72 -10.15 -24.85
CA ARG A 490 30.94 -8.90 -24.98
C ARG A 490 29.53 -8.98 -24.41
N GLY A 491 28.85 -10.12 -24.54
CA GLY A 491 27.48 -10.31 -24.03
C GLY A 491 27.47 -10.31 -22.51
N THR A 492 28.37 -11.10 -21.92
CA THR A 492 28.55 -11.19 -20.46
C THR A 492 29.05 -9.87 -19.87
N ALA A 493 29.98 -9.19 -20.56
CA ALA A 493 30.47 -7.87 -20.17
C ALA A 493 29.33 -6.84 -20.08
N LEU A 494 28.38 -6.85 -21.02
CA LEU A 494 27.26 -5.91 -20.98
C LEU A 494 26.33 -6.14 -19.79
N ARG A 495 26.12 -7.41 -19.41
CA ARG A 495 25.35 -7.76 -18.21
C ARG A 495 26.03 -7.28 -16.95
N LEU A 496 27.33 -7.54 -16.81
CA LEU A 496 28.12 -7.06 -15.68
C LEU A 496 28.17 -5.53 -15.60
N ILE A 497 28.24 -4.83 -16.74
CA ILE A 497 28.12 -3.37 -16.81
C ILE A 497 26.77 -2.90 -16.22
N ARG A 498 25.65 -3.56 -16.59
CA ARG A 498 24.33 -3.25 -16.03
C ARG A 498 24.23 -3.58 -14.54
N THR A 499 24.86 -4.68 -14.09
CA THR A 499 24.94 -5.03 -12.66
C THR A 499 25.71 -3.99 -11.86
N LEU A 500 26.88 -3.55 -12.36
CA LEU A 500 27.66 -2.47 -11.76
C LEU A 500 26.85 -1.17 -11.69
N ALA A 501 26.10 -0.85 -12.75
CA ALA A 501 25.22 0.31 -12.77
C ALA A 501 24.09 0.26 -11.75
N ALA A 502 23.55 -0.92 -11.47
CA ALA A 502 22.53 -1.10 -10.45
C ALA A 502 23.04 -0.85 -9.02
N PHE A 503 24.35 -0.97 -8.75
CA PHE A 503 24.92 -0.55 -7.46
C PHE A 503 24.96 0.98 -7.31
N GLY A 504 25.12 1.72 -8.41
CA GLY A 504 25.00 3.18 -8.48
C GLY A 504 26.09 3.99 -7.76
N THR A 505 27.18 3.37 -7.29
CA THR A 505 28.24 4.06 -6.54
C THR A 505 29.40 4.54 -7.42
N ALA A 506 30.28 5.36 -6.86
CA ALA A 506 31.46 5.84 -7.58
C ALA A 506 32.46 4.70 -7.89
N GLU A 507 32.58 3.74 -6.97
CA GLU A 507 33.46 2.57 -7.11
C GLU A 507 32.99 1.66 -8.25
N ALA A 508 31.67 1.53 -8.43
CA ALA A 508 31.11 0.75 -9.55
C ALA A 508 31.18 1.49 -10.89
N LEU A 509 31.24 2.83 -10.88
CA LEU A 509 31.30 3.63 -12.11
C LEU A 509 32.65 3.49 -12.82
N ALA A 510 33.76 3.48 -12.07
CA ALA A 510 35.11 3.40 -12.63
C ALA A 510 35.31 2.23 -13.63
N PRO A 511 35.05 0.96 -13.26
CA PRO A 511 35.22 -0.17 -14.20
C PRO A 511 34.27 -0.09 -15.41
N VAL A 512 33.07 0.49 -15.24
CA VAL A 512 32.12 0.68 -16.35
C VAL A 512 32.66 1.71 -17.35
N LYS A 513 33.15 2.85 -16.85
CA LYS A 513 33.78 3.88 -17.69
C LYS A 513 34.95 3.33 -18.47
N ASP A 514 35.85 2.60 -17.80
CA ASP A 514 37.05 2.05 -18.41
C ASP A 514 36.70 1.03 -19.51
N SER A 515 35.76 0.12 -19.22
CA SER A 515 35.32 -0.89 -20.17
C SER A 515 34.64 -0.29 -21.41
N VAL A 516 33.69 0.64 -21.21
CA VAL A 516 32.97 1.29 -22.32
C VAL A 516 33.91 2.15 -23.15
N SER A 517 34.80 2.91 -22.52
CA SER A 517 35.74 3.79 -23.23
C SER A 517 36.76 2.99 -24.04
N ALA A 518 37.34 1.94 -23.47
CA ALA A 518 38.28 1.07 -24.17
C ALA A 518 37.62 0.35 -25.36
N ALA A 519 36.38 -0.10 -25.19
CA ALA A 519 35.62 -0.78 -26.24
C ALA A 519 35.26 0.15 -27.42
N LEU A 520 34.87 1.39 -27.14
CA LEU A 520 34.58 2.38 -28.18
C LEU A 520 35.87 2.83 -28.90
N ALA A 521 36.98 3.00 -28.16
CA ALA A 521 38.26 3.39 -28.73
C ALA A 521 38.86 2.30 -29.64
N SER A 522 38.64 1.02 -29.33
CA SER A 522 39.14 -0.08 -30.16
C SER A 522 38.36 -0.24 -31.47
N GLY A 523 37.13 0.30 -31.57
CA GLY A 523 36.23 0.10 -32.70
C GLY A 523 35.74 -1.35 -32.87
N ASP A 524 36.10 -2.25 -31.95
CA ASP A 524 35.83 -3.69 -31.99
C ASP A 524 34.57 -4.06 -31.20
N VAL A 525 33.49 -3.31 -31.47
CA VAL A 525 32.16 -3.53 -30.90
C VAL A 525 31.07 -3.25 -31.92
N ASP A 526 30.01 -4.04 -31.87
CA ASP A 526 28.83 -3.75 -32.67
C ASP A 526 28.09 -2.50 -32.14
N ALA A 527 27.29 -1.88 -33.00
CA ALA A 527 26.56 -0.66 -32.68
C ALA A 527 25.54 -0.84 -31.54
N LYS A 528 25.00 -2.06 -31.35
CA LYS A 528 24.04 -2.37 -30.29
C LYS A 528 24.75 -2.38 -28.93
N TRP A 529 25.91 -3.02 -28.83
CA TRP A 529 26.72 -3.05 -27.61
C TRP A 529 27.16 -1.64 -27.23
N ALA A 530 27.73 -0.90 -28.19
CA ALA A 530 28.19 0.47 -27.99
C ALA A 530 27.07 1.38 -27.46
N ARG A 531 25.88 1.28 -28.06
CA ARG A 531 24.69 2.02 -27.61
C ARG A 531 24.28 1.65 -26.18
N ASN A 532 24.23 0.36 -25.83
CA ASN A 532 23.85 -0.04 -24.48
C ASN A 532 24.86 0.43 -23.42
N GLY A 533 26.17 0.39 -23.72
CA GLY A 533 27.20 0.91 -22.81
C GLY A 533 27.04 2.42 -22.55
N LEU A 534 26.77 3.20 -23.59
CA LEU A 534 26.50 4.63 -23.48
C LEU A 534 25.19 4.92 -22.71
N GLU A 535 24.13 4.15 -22.97
CA GLU A 535 22.84 4.29 -22.27
C GLU A 535 22.97 3.98 -20.77
N VAL A 536 23.82 3.01 -20.38
CA VAL A 536 24.12 2.73 -18.97
C VAL A 536 24.83 3.90 -18.28
N LEU A 537 25.81 4.52 -18.93
CA LEU A 537 26.45 5.73 -18.40
C LEU A 537 25.47 6.92 -18.32
N ALA A 538 24.52 7.00 -19.25
CA ALA A 538 23.56 8.10 -19.33
C ALA A 538 22.60 8.16 -18.14
N VAL A 539 22.30 6.99 -17.57
CA VAL A 539 21.35 6.85 -16.46
C VAL A 539 21.99 7.00 -15.08
N TRP A 540 23.32 7.05 -15.00
CA TRP A 540 24.07 7.09 -13.74
C TRP A 540 23.93 8.45 -13.03
N PRO A 541 23.71 8.48 -11.70
CA PRO A 541 23.47 9.72 -10.96
C PRO A 541 24.74 10.54 -10.62
N LEU A 542 25.89 10.25 -11.23
CA LEU A 542 27.17 10.90 -10.89
C LEU A 542 27.68 11.79 -12.02
N ASP A 543 28.16 12.98 -11.64
CA ASP A 543 28.78 13.96 -12.54
C ASP A 543 29.93 13.38 -13.38
N ASP A 544 30.68 12.43 -12.80
CA ASP A 544 31.79 11.77 -13.48
C ASP A 544 31.31 10.95 -14.69
N ALA A 545 30.10 10.37 -14.65
CA ALA A 545 29.51 9.68 -15.79
C ALA A 545 29.13 10.68 -16.90
N ARG A 546 28.55 11.84 -16.53
CA ARG A 546 28.24 12.93 -17.47
C ARG A 546 29.50 13.43 -18.18
N ASN A 547 30.56 13.67 -17.43
CA ASN A 547 31.83 14.15 -17.97
C ASN A 547 32.45 13.12 -18.92
N THR A 548 32.38 11.83 -18.56
CA THR A 548 32.84 10.74 -19.44
C THR A 548 32.05 10.70 -20.75
N LEU A 549 30.73 10.85 -20.70
CA LEU A 549 29.91 10.91 -21.91
C LEU A 549 30.23 12.11 -22.80
N LEU A 550 30.52 13.26 -22.19
CA LEU A 550 30.97 14.45 -22.92
C LEU A 550 32.28 14.17 -23.67
N ASP A 551 33.24 13.52 -23.02
CA ASP A 551 34.53 13.20 -23.63
C ASP A 551 34.42 12.11 -24.71
N LEU A 552 33.59 11.09 -24.47
CA LEU A 552 33.27 10.08 -25.47
C LEU A 552 32.62 10.70 -26.70
N TRP A 553 31.64 11.60 -26.52
CA TRP A 553 30.99 12.30 -27.63
C TRP A 553 31.99 13.12 -28.45
N LYS A 554 32.87 13.90 -27.80
CA LYS A 554 33.91 14.70 -28.48
C LYS A 554 34.80 13.82 -29.36
N GLY A 555 35.24 12.67 -28.84
CA GLY A 555 36.18 11.76 -29.51
C GLY A 555 35.57 10.81 -30.54
N GLN A 556 34.24 10.77 -30.71
CA GLN A 556 33.62 9.86 -31.69
C GLN A 556 33.75 10.38 -33.13
N GLU A 557 34.32 9.53 -33.99
CA GLU A 557 34.41 9.75 -35.45
C GLU A 557 33.20 9.16 -36.19
N SER A 558 32.63 8.06 -35.69
CA SER A 558 31.45 7.43 -36.30
C SER A 558 30.21 8.31 -36.09
N GLU A 559 29.57 8.73 -37.18
CA GLU A 559 28.40 9.61 -37.15
C GLU A 559 27.25 9.05 -36.29
N ASP A 560 26.97 7.74 -36.39
CA ASP A 560 25.89 7.09 -35.65
C ASP A 560 26.17 6.98 -34.15
N LEU A 561 27.41 6.61 -33.79
CA LEU A 561 27.82 6.56 -32.38
C LEU A 561 27.93 7.95 -31.78
N ARG A 562 28.39 8.93 -32.55
CA ARG A 562 28.46 10.34 -32.13
C ARG A 562 27.07 10.89 -31.81
N LYS A 563 26.08 10.65 -32.68
CA LYS A 563 24.67 10.97 -32.42
C LYS A 563 24.12 10.29 -31.16
N THR A 564 24.51 9.03 -30.92
CA THR A 564 24.07 8.27 -29.75
C THR A 564 24.71 8.80 -28.46
N ALA A 565 26.01 9.09 -28.48
CA ALA A 565 26.74 9.67 -27.36
C ALA A 565 26.20 11.05 -26.98
N LEU A 566 25.88 11.90 -27.96
CA LEU A 566 25.23 13.20 -27.74
C LEU A 566 23.88 13.05 -27.02
N LYS A 567 23.04 12.11 -27.47
CA LYS A 567 21.74 11.83 -26.81
C LYS A 567 21.95 11.35 -25.37
N CYS A 568 22.93 10.48 -25.13
CA CYS A 568 23.26 9.97 -23.81
C CYS A 568 23.78 11.09 -22.89
N TYR A 569 24.64 11.99 -23.39
CA TYR A 569 25.08 13.17 -22.67
C TYR A 569 23.92 14.08 -22.27
N ILE A 570 22.99 14.38 -23.20
CA ILE A 570 21.79 15.17 -22.91
C ILE A 570 20.95 14.53 -21.80
N THR A 571 20.72 13.22 -21.86
CA THR A 571 20.00 12.47 -20.82
C THR A 571 20.74 12.57 -19.47
N SER A 572 22.06 12.42 -19.47
CA SER A 572 22.87 12.49 -18.26
C SER A 572 22.85 13.90 -17.61
N VAL A 573 22.86 14.97 -18.41
CA VAL A 573 22.70 16.35 -17.92
C VAL A 573 21.41 16.50 -17.12
N GLN A 574 20.29 15.96 -17.62
CA GLN A 574 18.99 16.06 -16.94
C GLN A 574 18.92 15.23 -15.65
N ARG A 575 19.73 14.17 -15.55
CA ARG A 575 19.76 13.30 -14.36
C ARG A 575 20.72 13.76 -13.27
N THR A 576 21.87 14.30 -13.67
CA THR A 576 22.94 14.66 -12.74
C THR A 576 22.82 16.10 -12.23
N LEU A 577 22.20 17.00 -12.99
CA LEU A 577 21.95 18.38 -12.57
C LEU A 577 20.47 18.55 -12.20
N THR A 578 20.18 18.95 -10.97
CA THR A 578 18.82 19.20 -10.49
C THR A 578 18.26 20.52 -11.00
N ASP A 579 19.09 21.55 -11.07
CA ASP A 579 18.65 22.90 -11.44
C ASP A 579 18.52 23.08 -12.96
N LYS A 580 17.33 23.51 -13.41
CA LYS A 580 17.08 23.80 -14.84
C LYS A 580 18.06 24.81 -15.42
N SER A 581 18.49 25.79 -14.62
CA SER A 581 19.49 26.79 -15.03
C SER A 581 20.83 26.13 -15.35
N ASP A 582 21.29 25.22 -14.50
CA ASP A 582 22.56 24.53 -14.66
C ASP A 582 22.50 23.50 -15.80
N GLN A 583 21.36 22.82 -15.97
CA GLN A 583 21.13 21.99 -17.15
C GLN A 583 21.25 22.81 -18.44
N ILE A 584 20.58 23.97 -18.52
CA ILE A 584 20.63 24.86 -19.70
C ILE A 584 22.05 25.40 -19.91
N LYS A 585 22.77 25.72 -18.82
CA LYS A 585 24.15 26.19 -18.87
C LYS A 585 25.06 25.10 -19.45
N ALA A 586 25.00 23.88 -18.91
CA ALA A 586 25.78 22.74 -19.40
C ALA A 586 25.51 22.41 -20.87
N LEU A 587 24.23 22.45 -21.31
CA LEU A 587 23.87 22.26 -22.72
C LEU A 587 24.36 23.40 -23.62
N ARG A 588 24.42 24.63 -23.10
CA ARG A 588 24.94 25.80 -23.84
C ARG A 588 26.45 25.72 -24.01
N GLU A 589 27.17 25.39 -22.95
CA GLU A 589 28.63 25.22 -22.95
C GLU A 589 29.02 24.07 -23.89
N ALA A 590 28.27 22.96 -23.86
CA ALA A 590 28.49 21.82 -24.74
C ALA A 590 28.42 22.14 -26.26
N LYS A 591 27.83 23.26 -26.67
CA LYS A 591 27.74 23.67 -28.08
C LYS A 591 29.10 23.95 -28.72
N GLU A 592 30.13 24.26 -27.93
CA GLU A 592 31.46 24.50 -28.48
C GLU A 592 32.08 23.22 -29.08
N PHE A 593 31.56 22.05 -28.72
CA PHE A 593 32.06 20.74 -29.16
C PHE A 593 31.26 20.12 -30.32
N THR A 594 30.25 20.82 -30.86
CA THR A 594 29.42 20.30 -31.95
C THR A 594 30.17 20.27 -33.27
N ALA A 595 30.09 19.16 -34.01
CA ALA A 595 30.70 19.00 -35.33
C ALA A 595 29.86 19.64 -36.45
N ASP A 596 28.54 19.70 -36.28
CA ASP A 596 27.62 20.23 -37.29
C ASP A 596 26.40 20.96 -36.68
N ASP A 597 25.61 21.58 -37.55
CA ASP A 597 24.37 22.28 -37.16
C ASP A 597 23.28 21.34 -36.59
N SER A 598 23.32 20.04 -36.90
CA SER A 598 22.36 19.06 -36.42
C SER A 598 22.57 18.75 -34.93
N GLU A 599 23.81 18.58 -34.50
CA GLU A 599 24.17 18.42 -33.09
C GLU A 599 23.80 19.67 -32.28
N LYS A 600 24.09 20.86 -32.83
CA LYS A 600 23.73 22.13 -32.20
C LYS A 600 22.23 22.28 -32.01
N ARG A 601 21.42 21.91 -33.02
CA ARG A 601 19.96 21.86 -32.91
C ARG A 601 19.50 20.88 -31.85
N SER A 602 20.13 19.71 -31.71
CA SER A 602 19.77 18.73 -30.69
C SER A 602 19.96 19.27 -29.26
N LEU A 603 21.04 20.00 -29.00
CA LEU A 603 21.27 20.69 -27.73
C LEU A 603 20.26 21.84 -27.50
N ASP A 604 19.96 22.61 -28.53
CA ASP A 604 18.95 23.68 -28.48
C ASP A 604 17.55 23.15 -28.20
N ASP A 605 17.16 22.07 -28.85
CA ASP A 605 15.89 21.40 -28.63
C ASP A 605 15.79 20.87 -27.21
N ALA A 606 16.85 20.25 -26.68
CA ALA A 606 16.90 19.81 -25.29
C ALA A 606 16.78 20.98 -24.31
N ALA A 607 17.52 22.07 -24.52
CA ALA A 607 17.45 23.27 -23.68
C ALA A 607 16.06 23.95 -23.76
N SER A 608 15.42 23.95 -24.92
CA SER A 608 14.07 24.50 -25.10
C SER A 608 13.01 23.68 -24.36
N LYS A 609 13.12 22.34 -24.39
CA LYS A 609 12.24 21.45 -23.62
C LYS A 609 12.35 21.70 -22.12
N ILE A 610 13.56 21.91 -21.61
CA ILE A 610 13.80 22.20 -20.18
C ILE A 610 13.18 23.54 -19.76
N ARG A 611 13.16 24.55 -20.64
CA ARG A 611 12.52 25.85 -20.38
C ARG A 611 10.99 25.77 -20.29
N GLY A 612 10.38 24.67 -20.74
CA GLY A 612 8.94 24.56 -20.96
C GLY A 612 8.54 25.23 -22.27
N LYS A 613 7.68 24.57 -23.07
CA LYS A 613 7.05 25.22 -24.23
C LYS A 613 6.29 26.44 -23.73
N LYS A 614 6.61 27.62 -24.26
CA LYS A 614 5.77 28.81 -24.14
C LYS A 614 4.40 28.57 -24.74
#